data_AF-A0A4Y6N7J0-F1
#
_entry.id   AF-A0A4Y6N7J0-F1
#
_cell.length_a   1.000
_cell.length_b   1.000
_cell.length_c   1.000
_cell.angle_alpha   90.00
_cell.angle_beta   90.00
_cell.angle_gamma   90.00
#
_symmetry.space_group_name_H-M   'P 1'
#
loop_
_entity.id
_entity.type
_entity.pdbx_description
1 polymer ?
#
loop_
_entity_poly.entity_id
_entity_poly.type
_entity_poly.pdbx_seq_one_letter_code
_entity_poly.pdbx_strand_id
1 'polypeptide(L)' 'MQKRLMTALFTAATLFTVAGCSSNQAVETTDGKTIVTDGKPEVDNDTGMVSYKNAATGKTEQINRDQLKNMSELDN' A
#
# COMPACT_ATOMS: atom_id res chain seq x y z
N MET A 1 -0.52 -27.35 -51.05
CA MET A 1 -0.80 -28.29 -49.93
C MET A 1 0.48 -28.49 -49.13
N GLN A 2 0.31 -28.77 -47.84
CA GLN A 2 1.29 -29.23 -46.84
C GLN A 2 2.06 -28.20 -46.00
N LYS A 3 1.47 -27.96 -44.82
CA LYS A 3 2.06 -28.17 -43.49
C LYS A 3 3.36 -27.39 -43.22
N ARG A 4 3.29 -26.35 -42.38
CA ARG A 4 3.52 -26.46 -40.92
C ARG A 4 2.82 -25.31 -40.19
N LEU A 5 1.72 -25.66 -39.53
CA LEU A 5 1.33 -25.02 -38.27
C LEU A 5 2.51 -25.10 -37.29
N MET A 6 2.59 -24.12 -36.39
CA MET A 6 3.43 -24.07 -35.17
C MET A 6 4.83 -23.49 -35.35
N THR A 7 5.00 -22.20 -35.02
CA THR A 7 6.07 -21.75 -34.11
C THR A 7 5.59 -20.49 -33.39
N ALA A 8 4.82 -20.71 -32.31
CA ALA A 8 4.66 -19.73 -31.25
C ALA A 8 5.92 -19.75 -30.41
N LEU A 9 6.65 -18.63 -30.29
CA LEU A 9 7.74 -18.49 -29.32
C LEU A 9 7.72 -17.10 -28.68
N PHE A 10 6.96 -17.04 -27.58
CA PHE A 10 7.19 -16.30 -26.33
C PHE A 10 7.37 -14.78 -26.39
N THR A 11 6.23 -14.09 -26.39
CA THR A 11 6.03 -12.86 -25.61
C THR A 11 6.21 -13.16 -24.12
N ALA A 12 7.42 -12.98 -23.58
CA ALA A 12 7.64 -12.91 -22.14
C ALA A 12 7.97 -11.46 -21.78
N ALA A 13 6.93 -10.61 -21.80
CA ALA A 13 7.02 -9.28 -21.23
C ALA A 13 7.31 -9.43 -19.73
N THR A 14 8.45 -8.91 -19.30
CA THR A 14 8.93 -8.91 -17.93
C THR A 14 7.93 -8.20 -17.00
N LEU A 15 7.09 -8.97 -16.33
CA LEU A 15 6.32 -8.47 -15.18
C LEU A 15 7.17 -8.63 -13.92
N PHE A 16 8.18 -7.76 -13.77
CA PHE A 16 8.78 -7.54 -12.46
C PHE A 16 7.84 -6.64 -11.67
N THR A 17 6.86 -7.23 -10.99
CA THR A 17 6.19 -6.53 -9.90
C THR A 17 7.19 -6.45 -8.75
N VAL A 18 7.90 -5.33 -8.66
CA VAL A 18 8.66 -5.01 -7.45
C VAL A 18 7.62 -4.86 -6.35
N ALA A 19 7.43 -5.91 -5.56
CA ALA A 19 6.80 -5.77 -4.27
C ALA A 19 7.74 -4.91 -3.43
N GLY A 20 7.48 -3.61 -3.40
CA GLY A 20 8.15 -2.73 -2.46
C GLY A 20 7.82 -3.22 -1.06
N CYS A 21 8.83 -3.53 -0.25
CA CYS A 21 8.64 -3.75 1.17
C CYS A 21 8.19 -2.42 1.77
N SER A 22 6.89 -2.17 1.83
CA SER A 22 6.39 -1.01 2.58
C SER A 22 6.57 -1.32 4.06
N SER A 23 7.36 -0.49 4.73
CA SER A 23 7.46 -0.49 6.18
C SER A 23 6.15 -0.09 6.81
N ASN A 24 5.88 -0.66 7.98
CA ASN A 24 4.73 -0.28 8.78
C ASN A 24 5.00 1.08 9.39
N GLN A 25 3.96 1.83 9.73
CA GLN A 25 4.12 3.10 10.42
C GLN A 25 3.37 3.13 11.73
N ALA A 26 3.93 3.82 12.70
CA ALA A 26 3.21 4.28 13.88
C ALA A 26 2.70 5.69 13.60
N VAL A 27 1.39 5.84 13.60
CA VAL A 27 0.69 7.10 13.45
C VAL A 27 0.20 7.54 14.83
N GLU A 28 0.71 8.67 15.32
CA GLU A 28 0.18 9.32 16.52
C GLU A 28 -0.91 10.30 16.13
N THR A 29 -2.07 10.19 16.78
CA THR A 29 -3.19 11.10 16.58
C THR A 29 -3.19 12.21 17.63
N THR A 30 -3.91 13.30 17.35
CA THR A 30 -4.04 14.44 18.28
C THR A 30 -4.80 14.09 19.56
N ASP A 31 -5.66 13.06 19.54
CA ASP A 31 -6.32 12.51 20.73
C ASP A 31 -5.43 11.54 21.53
N GLY A 32 -4.16 11.37 21.13
CA GLY A 32 -3.16 10.60 21.86
C GLY A 32 -3.15 9.10 21.58
N LYS A 33 -3.86 8.63 20.55
CA LYS A 33 -3.80 7.23 20.13
C LYS A 33 -2.59 7.01 19.23
N THR A 34 -2.05 5.79 19.29
CA THR A 34 -1.08 5.30 18.33
C THR A 34 -1.73 4.21 17.49
N ILE A 35 -1.70 4.38 16.17
CA ILE A 35 -2.23 3.44 15.20
C ILE A 35 -1.05 2.85 14.44
N VAL A 36 -0.95 1.51 14.43
CA VAL A 36 0.04 0.82 13.60
C VAL A 36 -0.58 0.51 12.25
N THR A 37 0.07 0.96 11.19
CA THR A 37 -0.40 0.80 9.81
C THR A 37 0.42 -0.25 9.09
N ASP A 38 -0.25 -1.06 8.26
CA ASP A 38 0.38 -1.97 7.32
C ASP A 38 0.74 -1.17 6.06
N GLY A 39 2.03 -0.84 5.93
CA GLY A 39 2.53 0.10 4.94
C GLY A 39 2.33 1.58 5.30
N LYS A 40 2.66 2.45 4.35
CA LYS A 40 2.62 3.90 4.49
C LYS A 40 1.19 4.46 4.30
N PRO A 41 0.70 5.31 5.20
CA PRO A 41 -0.55 6.06 4.98
C PRO A 41 -0.45 6.97 3.76
N GLU A 42 -1.53 7.06 2.98
CA GLU A 42 -1.61 7.89 1.78
C GLU A 42 -2.82 8.82 1.81
N VAL A 43 -2.74 9.92 1.08
CA VAL A 43 -3.90 10.79 0.87
C VAL A 43 -4.83 10.15 -0.14
N ASP A 44 -6.09 9.97 0.25
CA ASP A 44 -7.18 9.65 -0.67
C ASP A 44 -7.54 10.92 -1.47
N ASN A 45 -7.51 10.83 -2.79
CA ASN A 45 -7.75 11.97 -3.67
C ASN A 45 -9.23 12.32 -3.83
N ASP A 46 -10.13 11.38 -3.56
CA ASP A 46 -11.58 11.57 -3.68
C ASP A 46 -12.13 12.23 -2.40
N THR A 47 -11.61 11.84 -1.23
CA THR A 47 -12.07 12.36 0.06
C THR A 47 -11.17 13.44 0.65
N GLY A 48 -9.91 13.51 0.23
CA GLY A 48 -8.88 14.36 0.82
C GLY A 48 -8.35 13.85 2.17
N MET A 49 -8.92 12.78 2.72
CA MET A 49 -8.52 12.18 4.00
C MET A 49 -7.25 11.34 3.86
N VAL A 50 -6.62 11.00 4.98
CA VAL A 50 -5.51 10.04 4.98
C VAL A 50 -6.08 8.65 5.13
N SER A 51 -5.87 7.82 4.12
CA SER A 51 -6.20 6.41 4.14
C SER A 51 -4.99 5.57 4.58
N TYR A 52 -5.24 4.59 5.42
CA TYR A 52 -4.24 3.62 5.86
C TYR A 52 -4.88 2.26 6.07
N LYS A 53 -4.08 1.20 5.96
CA LYS A 53 -4.49 -0.15 6.36
C LYS A 53 -4.10 -0.37 7.82
N ASN A 54 -5.05 -0.67 8.68
CA ASN A 54 -4.80 -0.93 10.09
C ASN A 54 -4.14 -2.31 10.24
N ALA A 55 -2.95 -2.38 10.83
CA ALA A 55 -2.21 -3.63 10.95
C ALA A 55 -2.88 -4.65 11.89
N ALA A 56 -3.65 -4.18 12.89
CA ALA A 56 -4.34 -5.05 13.83
C ALA A 56 -5.63 -5.64 13.26
N THR A 57 -6.38 -4.85 12.47
CA THR A 57 -7.70 -5.27 11.94
C THR A 57 -7.63 -5.73 10.49
N GLY A 58 -6.57 -5.39 9.75
CA GLY A 58 -6.40 -5.62 8.31
C GLY A 58 -7.29 -4.74 7.43
N LYS A 59 -8.09 -3.83 8.01
CA LYS A 59 -9.05 -3.01 7.27
C LYS A 59 -8.43 -1.69 6.82
N THR A 60 -8.87 -1.21 5.67
CA THR A 60 -8.61 0.17 5.25
C THR A 60 -9.51 1.11 6.02
N GLU A 61 -8.90 2.08 6.69
CA GLU A 61 -9.55 3.13 7.46
C GLU A 61 -9.13 4.49 6.89
N GLN A 62 -9.86 5.54 7.26
CA GLN A 62 -9.54 6.91 6.89
C GLN A 62 -9.60 7.82 8.11
N ILE A 63 -8.67 8.76 8.19
CA ILE A 63 -8.57 9.77 9.25
C ILE A 63 -8.32 11.15 8.65
N ASN A 64 -8.83 12.19 9.30
CA ASN A 64 -8.60 13.55 8.83
C ASN A 64 -7.15 13.97 9.11
N ARG A 65 -6.56 14.78 8.21
CA ARG A 65 -5.16 15.21 8.28
C ARG A 65 -4.86 16.03 9.54
N ASP A 66 -5.84 16.79 10.01
CA ASP A 66 -5.76 17.61 11.23
C ASP A 66 -5.71 16.77 12.52
N GLN A 67 -6.13 15.50 12.45
CA GLN A 67 -6.09 14.56 13.56
C GLN A 67 -4.74 13.82 13.65
N LEU A 68 -3.82 14.05 12.72
CA LEU A 68 -2.50 13.45 12.70
C LEU A 68 -1.50 14.36 13.41
N LYS A 69 -0.84 13.83 14.43
CA LYS A 69 0.16 14.56 15.21
C LYS A 69 1.58 14.22 14.75
N ASN A 70 1.87 12.93 14.56
CA ASN A 70 3.18 12.47 14.14
C ASN A 70 3.07 11.15 13.36
N MET A 71 4.08 10.85 12.54
CA MET A 71 4.25 9.54 11.90
C MET A 71 5.71 9.12 11.99
N SER A 72 5.95 7.86 12.35
CA SER A 72 7.28 7.27 12.34
C SER A 72 7.24 5.91 11.67
N GLU A 73 8.24 5.65 10.84
CA GLU A 73 8.48 4.34 10.25
C GLU A 73 8.86 3.34 11.35
N LEU A 74 8.31 2.13 11.27
CA LEU A 74 8.65 1.02 12.13
C LEU A 74 9.61 0.10 11.39
N ASP A 75 10.72 -0.21 12.04
CA ASP A 75 11.64 -1.24 11.60
C ASP A 75 10.97 -2.60 11.84
N ASN A 76 10.62 -3.30 10.76
CA ASN A 76 9.93 -4.58 10.77
C ASN A 76 10.83 -5.72 10.30
#